data_AF-A0A7V8YMI7-F1
#
_entry.id   AF-A0A7V8YMI7-F1
#
_cell.length_a   1.000
_cell.length_b   1.000
_cell.length_c   1.000
_cell.angle_alpha   90.00
_cell.angle_beta   90.00
_cell.angle_gamma   90.00
#
_symmetry.space_group_name_H-M   'P 1'
#
loop_
_entity.id
_entity.type
_entity.pdbx_description
1 polymer ?
#
loop_
_entity_poly.entity_id
_entity_poly.type
_entity_poly.pdbx_seq_one_letter_code
_entity_poly.pdbx_strand_id
1 'polypeptide(L)' 'MTAVGRLARTGLRKGLFEGSRPWLYTGIAAVAVRVLARFREKDQTVYSGELKAGQRLEIRVIPPDAR' A
#
# COMPACT_ATOMS: atom_id res chain seq x y z
N MET A 1 -6.33 6.68 -10.89
CA MET A 1 -7.14 6.39 -9.68
C MET A 1 -7.76 5.01 -9.81
N THR A 2 -7.49 4.11 -8.86
CA THR A 2 -8.04 2.74 -8.87
C THR A 2 -9.55 2.74 -8.56
N ALA A 3 -10.29 1.72 -9.02
CA ALA A 3 -11.74 1.60 -8.80
C ALA A 3 -12.12 1.65 -7.30
N VAL A 4 -11.30 1.02 -6.45
CA VAL A 4 -11.43 1.03 -4.99
C VAL A 4 -11.36 2.45 -4.41
N GLY A 5 -10.50 3.32 -4.95
CA GLY A 5 -10.39 4.71 -4.51
C GLY A 5 -11.63 5.55 -4.86
N ARG A 6 -12.31 5.26 -5.97
CA ARG A 6 -13.58 5.90 -6.32
C ARG A 6 -14.70 5.46 -5.39
N LEU A 7 -14.81 4.17 -5.09
CA LEU A 7 -15.78 3.62 -4.16
C LEU A 7 -15.60 4.13 -2.72
N ALA A 8 -14.35 4.23 -2.24
CA ALA A 8 -14.05 4.82 -0.94
C ALA A 8 -14.53 6.27 -0.85
N ARG A 9 -14.25 7.09 -1.88
CA ARG A 9 -14.65 8.51 -1.89
C ARG A 9 -16.17 8.68 -1.98
N THR A 10 -16.84 7.92 -2.85
CA THR A 10 -18.30 7.99 -2.99
C THR A 10 -19.00 7.45 -1.75
N GLY A 11 -18.54 6.33 -1.20
CA GLY A 11 -19.13 5.74 0.01
C GLY A 11 -18.94 6.61 1.24
N LEU A 12 -17.76 7.20 1.44
CA LEU A 12 -17.57 8.18 2.51
C LEU A 12 -18.41 9.43 2.29
N ARG A 13 -18.50 9.94 1.04
CA ARG A 13 -19.30 11.14 0.75
C ARG A 13 -20.79 10.91 1.04
N LYS A 14 -21.36 9.82 0.52
CA LYS A 14 -22.77 9.47 0.75
C LYS A 14 -23.04 9.03 2.20
N GLY A 15 -22.07 8.39 2.84
CA GLY A 15 -22.16 7.98 4.23
C GLY A 15 -22.15 9.16 5.22
N LEU A 16 -21.18 10.08 5.07
CA LEU A 16 -21.05 11.24 5.97
C LEU A 16 -22.05 12.36 5.65
N PHE A 17 -22.23 12.69 4.37
CA PHE A 17 -23.01 13.89 3.99
C PHE A 17 -24.47 13.59 3.67
N GLU A 18 -24.82 12.37 3.26
CA GLU A 18 -26.22 11.98 3.00
C GLU A 18 -26.79 11.08 4.12
N GLY A 19 -26.02 10.82 5.19
CA GLY A 19 -26.47 10.03 6.35
C GLY A 19 -26.70 8.55 6.07
N SER A 20 -26.26 8.04 4.92
CA SER A 20 -26.53 6.66 4.49
C SER A 20 -25.55 5.67 5.14
N ARG A 21 -26.01 4.97 6.20
CA ARG A 21 -25.24 3.93 6.91
C ARG A 21 -24.65 2.85 5.97
N PRO A 22 -25.38 2.32 4.98
CA PRO A 22 -24.82 1.33 4.05
C PRO A 22 -23.62 1.88 3.27
N TRP A 23 -23.71 3.10 2.75
CA TRP A 23 -22.63 3.74 2.01
C TRP A 23 -21.43 4.06 2.90
N LEU A 24 -21.67 4.43 4.16
CA LEU A 24 -20.61 4.63 5.15
C LEU A 24 -19.80 3.34 5.36
N TYR A 25 -20.48 2.20 5.57
CA TYR A 25 -19.81 0.91 5.69
C TYR A 25 -19.03 0.54 4.43
N THR A 26 -19.58 0.77 3.24
CA THR A 26 -18.87 0.56 1.98
C THR A 26 -17.61 1.43 1.86
N GLY A 27 -17.71 2.71 2.25
CA GLY A 27 -16.58 3.63 2.26
C GLY A 27 -15.45 3.17 3.19
N ILE A 28 -15.80 2.79 4.41
CA ILE A 28 -14.86 2.27 5.42
C ILE A 28 -14.21 0.97 4.92
N ALA A 29 -14.99 0.03 4.40
CA ALA A 29 -14.47 -1.23 3.87
C ALA A 29 -13.49 -1.00 2.69
N ALA A 30 -13.82 -0.09 1.78
CA ALA A 30 -12.94 0.25 0.67
C ALA A 30 -11.61 0.91 1.13
N VAL A 31 -11.65 1.73 2.18
CA VAL A 31 -10.44 2.27 2.82
C VAL A 31 -9.62 1.16 3.45
N ALA A 32 -10.24 0.24 4.20
CA ALA A 32 -9.56 -0.88 4.84
C ALA A 32 -8.85 -1.77 3.82
N VAL A 33 -9.51 -2.12 2.72
CA VAL A 33 -8.93 -2.90 1.62
C VAL A 33 -7.74 -2.17 1.00
N ARG A 34 -7.83 -0.85 0.81
CA ARG A 34 -6.73 -0.07 0.26
C ARG A 34 -5.51 -0.02 1.19
N VAL A 35 -5.74 0.08 2.50
CA VAL A 35 -4.68 0.03 3.51
C VAL A 35 -4.05 -1.36 3.54
N LEU A 36 -4.86 -2.43 3.53
CA LEU A 36 -4.36 -3.81 3.46
C LEU A 36 -3.53 -4.06 2.20
N ALA A 37 -3.98 -3.53 1.05
CA ALA A 37 -3.25 -3.66 -0.21
C ALA A 37 -1.86 -3.02 -0.13
N ARG A 38 -1.71 -1.89 0.57
CA ARG A 38 -0.40 -1.25 0.82
C ARG A 38 0.51 -2.07 1.72
N PHE A 39 -0.03 -2.74 2.74
CA PHE A 39 0.76 -3.66 3.56
C PHE A 39 1.14 -4.94 2.81
N ARG A 40 0.40 -5.29 1.76
CA ARG A 40 0.64 -6.46 0.92
C ARG A 40 1.63 -6.20 -0.22
N GLU A 41 1.92 -4.93 -0.54
CA GLU A 41 3.17 -4.56 -1.22
C GLU A 41 4.32 -4.83 -0.25
N LYS A 42 4.60 -6.12 -0.08
CA LYS A 42 5.66 -6.68 0.76
C LYS A 42 6.96 -5.98 0.39
N ASP A 43 7.72 -5.62 1.42
CA ASP A 43 9.18 -5.52 1.35
C ASP A 43 9.68 -6.77 0.62
N GLN A 44 9.95 -6.60 -0.67
CA GLN A 44 10.50 -7.68 -1.47
C GLN A 44 11.92 -7.82 -0.97
N THR A 45 12.18 -8.85 -0.17
CA THR A 45 13.54 -9.18 0.26
C THR A 45 14.35 -9.51 -0.98
N VAL A 46 15.00 -8.49 -1.54
CA VAL A 46 15.83 -8.57 -2.75
C VAL A 46 17.16 -9.26 -2.49
N TYR A 47 17.58 -9.33 -1.23
CA TYR A 47 18.80 -10.03 -0.82
C TYR A 47 18.64 -10.60 0.59
N SER A 48 19.00 -11.86 0.78
CA SER A 48 19.08 -12.54 2.08
C SER A 48 20.31 -13.44 2.08
N GLY A 49 21.13 -13.37 3.12
CA GLY A 49 22.34 -14.17 3.25
C GLY A 49 22.91 -14.09 4.66
N GLU A 50 23.51 -15.18 5.10
CA GLU A 50 24.14 -15.30 6.41
C GLU A 50 25.59 -14.80 6.34
N LEU A 51 25.96 -13.83 7.18
CA LEU A 51 27.33 -13.33 7.26
C LEU A 51 28.14 -14.13 8.27
N LYS A 52 29.32 -14.59 7.84
CA LYS A 52 30.33 -15.19 8.72
C LYS A 52 31.21 -14.10 9.32
N ALA A 53 31.83 -14.38 10.47
CA ALA A 53 32.77 -13.47 11.11
C ALA A 53 33.90 -13.05 10.14
N GLY A 54 34.14 -11.75 10.04
CA GLY A 54 35.12 -11.17 9.10
C GLY A 54 34.58 -10.84 7.71
N GLN A 55 33.33 -11.21 7.39
CA GLN A 55 32.68 -10.77 6.14
C GLN A 55 32.04 -9.39 6.30
N ARG A 56 31.98 -8.65 5.19
CA ARG A 56 31.34 -7.34 5.09
C ARG A 56 30.34 -7.36 3.94
N LEU A 57 29.11 -6.95 4.21
CA LEU A 57 28.09 -6.65 3.21
C LEU A 57 28.10 -5.15 2.93
N GLU A 58 28.16 -4.77 1.65
CA GLU A 58 28.06 -3.38 1.22
C GLU A 58 26.89 -3.23 0.25
N ILE A 59 25.95 -2.34 0.59
CA ILE A 59 24.80 -2.01 -0.26
C ILE A 59 25.14 -0.71 -0.99
N ARG A 60 25.25 -0.75 -2.32
CA ARG A 60 25.48 0.42 -3.17
C ARG A 60 24.25 0.68 -4.04
N VAL A 61 23.82 1.94 -4.08
CA VAL A 61 22.76 2.38 -4.99
C VAL A 61 23.43 2.87 -6.27
N ILE A 62 23.19 2.16 -7.38
CA ILE A 62 23.62 2.58 -8.72
C ILE A 62 22.42 3.28 -9.37
N PRO A 63 22.49 4.57 -9.70
CA PRO A 63 21.41 5.24 -10.40
C PRO A 63 21.19 4.61 -11.79
N PRO A 64 19.94 4.53 -12.28
CA PRO A 64 19.68 4.00 -13.62
C PRO A 64 20.35 4.88 -14.67
N ASP A 65 20.97 4.26 -15.68
CA ASP A 65 21.58 4.97 -16.80
C ASP A 65 20.52 5.86 -17.48
N ALA A 66 20.82 7.15 -17.58
CA ALA A 66 20.02 8.09 -18.35
C ALA A 66 20.31 7.87 -19.85
N ARG A 67 19.68 6.85 -20.45
CA ARG A 67 19.80 6.58 -21.89
C ARG A 67 18.45 6.39 -22.55
#